data_AF-A0A497BR48-F1
#
_entry.id   AF-A0A497BR48-F1
#
_cell.length_a   1.000
_cell.length_b   1.000
_cell.length_c   1.000
_cell.angle_alpha   90.00
_cell.angle_beta   90.00
_cell.angle_gamma   90.00
#
_symmetry.space_group_name_H-M   'P 1'
#
loop_
_entity.id
_entity.type
_entity.pdbx_description
1 polymer ?
#
loop_
_entity_poly.entity_id
_entity_poly.type
_entity_poly.pdbx_seq_one_letter_code
_entity_poly.pdbx_strand_id
1 'polypeptide(L)' 'MKQADIVVVGGSAAGLTAGITARRHYPDKKIILVRKEE' A
#
# COMPACT_ATOMS: atom_id res chain seq x y z
N MET A 1 8.94 -9.32 11.80
CA MET A 1 7.77 -8.58 11.27
C MET A 1 8.25 -7.36 10.50
N LYS A 2 7.70 -7.08 9.31
CA LYS A 2 7.95 -5.80 8.62
C LYS A 2 7.01 -4.73 9.20
N GLN A 3 7.56 -3.59 9.62
CA GLN A 3 6.76 -2.42 10.04
C GLN A 3 6.59 -1.44 8.88
N ALA A 4 5.43 -0.78 8.84
CA ALA A 4 5.06 0.28 7.89
C ALA A 4 4.06 1.22 8.56
N ASP A 5 4.07 2.49 8.14
CA ASP A 5 3.09 3.47 8.57
C ASP A 5 1.71 3.21 7.95
N ILE A 6 1.69 2.69 6.71
CA ILE A 6 0.48 2.41 5.94
C ILE A 6 0.60 1.00 5.34
N VAL A 7 -0.42 0.17 5.55
CA VAL A 7 -0.53 -1.16 4.96
C VAL A 7 -1.79 -1.24 4.12
N VAL A 8 -1.62 -1.57 2.83
CA VAL A 8 -2.72 -1.82 1.90
C VAL A 8 -2.84 -3.32 1.68
N VAL A 9 -4.03 -3.88 1.91
CA VAL A 9 -4.29 -5.32 1.72
C VAL A 9 -5.16 -5.51 0.47
N GLY A 10 -4.67 -6.32 -0.46
CA GLY A 10 -5.24 -6.50 -1.80
C GLY A 10 -4.47 -5.69 -2.84
N GLY A 11 -4.16 -6.33 -3.98
CA GLY A 11 -3.37 -5.74 -5.07
C GLY A 11 -4.10 -5.59 -6.41
N SER A 12 -5.43 -5.70 -6.40
CA SER A 12 -6.27 -5.43 -7.58
C SER A 12 -6.47 -3.90 -7.75
N ALA A 13 -7.43 -3.49 -8.57
CA ALA A 13 -7.66 -2.09 -8.93
C ALA A 13 -7.81 -1.16 -7.70
N ALA A 14 -8.62 -1.56 -6.72
CA ALA A 14 -8.85 -0.74 -5.53
C ALA A 14 -7.60 -0.61 -4.65
N GLY A 15 -6.85 -1.70 -4.45
CA GLY A 15 -5.65 -1.71 -3.62
C GLY A 15 -4.51 -0.88 -4.22
N LEU A 16 -4.29 -1.00 -5.53
CA LEU A 16 -3.30 -0.16 -6.22
C LEU A 16 -3.69 1.33 -6.16
N THR A 17 -4.97 1.63 -6.38
CA THR A 17 -5.49 3.00 -6.29
C THR A 17 -5.28 3.59 -4.89
N ALA A 18 -5.55 2.80 -3.84
CA ALA A 18 -5.32 3.19 -2.46
C ALA A 18 -3.82 3.43 -2.17
N GLY A 19 -2.94 2.54 -2.63
CA GLY A 19 -1.49 2.69 -2.46
C GLY A 19 -0.91 3.91 -3.16
N ILE A 20 -1.34 4.18 -4.40
CA ILE A 20 -0.92 5.37 -5.16
C ILE A 20 -1.43 6.65 -4.49
N THR A 21 -2.70 6.65 -4.09
CA THR A 21 -3.31 7.79 -3.39
C THR A 21 -2.58 8.07 -2.07
N ALA A 22 -2.26 7.03 -1.29
CA ALA A 22 -1.49 7.16 -0.06
C ALA A 22 -0.10 7.75 -0.31
N ARG A 23 0.62 7.32 -1.36
CA ARG A 23 1.94 7.90 -1.70
C ARG A 23 1.87 9.38 -2.05
N ARG A 24 0.80 9.82 -2.73
CA ARG A 24 0.62 11.24 -3.09
C ARG A 24 0.38 12.13 -1.87
N HIS A 25 -0.38 11.66 -0.89
CA HIS A 25 -0.71 12.44 0.32
C HIS A 25 0.34 12.30 1.41
N TYR A 26 1.08 11.19 1.43
CA TYR A 26 2.06 10.85 2.46
C TYR A 26 3.39 10.43 1.82
N PRO A 27 4.12 11.35 1.16
CA PRO A 27 5.33 11.04 0.43
C PRO A 27 6.43 10.43 1.30
N ASP A 28 6.51 10.82 2.57
CA ASP A 28 7.57 10.40 3.50
C ASP A 28 7.23 9.11 4.26
N LYS A 29 5.99 8.62 4.15
CA LYS A 29 5.54 7.44 4.90
C LYS A 29 5.97 6.15 4.22
N LYS A 30 6.27 5.13 5.03
CA LYS A 30 6.56 3.78 4.56
C LYS A 30 5.25 3.06 4.29
N ILE A 31 5.02 2.72 3.02
CA ILE A 31 3.79 2.09 2.54
C ILE A 31 4.11 0.67 2.07
N ILE A 32 3.34 -0.33 2.53
CA ILE A 32 3.44 -1.72 2.08
C ILE A 32 2.11 -2.13 1.47
N LEU A 33 2.13 -2.68 0.24
CA LEU A 33 0.99 -3.36 -0.37
C LEU A 33 1.18 -4.87 -0.27
N VAL A 34 0.21 -5.55 0.33
CA VAL A 34 0.16 -6.99 0.49
C VAL A 34 -0.84 -7.54 -0.50
N ARG A 35 -0.36 -8.34 -1.45
CA ARG A 35 -1.21 -9.11 -2.37
C ARG A 35 -0.83 -10.58 -2.28
N LYS A 36 -1.81 -11.46 -2.50
CA LYS A 36 -1.51 -12.86 -2.75
C LYS A 36 -0.89 -12.95 -4.15
N GLU A 37 0.23 -13.64 -4.28
CA GLU A 37 0.74 -14.05 -5.59
C GLU A 37 0.13 -15.41 -5.93
N GLU A 38 -0.05 -15.66 -7.23
CA GLU A 38 -0.49 -16.97 -7.74
C GLU A 38 0.65 -17.99 -7.68
#